data_AF-A0A4Q1JJR4-F1
#
_entry.id   AF-A0A4Q1JJR4-F1
#
_cell.length_a   1.000
_cell.length_b   1.000
_cell.length_c   1.000
_cell.angle_alpha   90.00
_cell.angle_beta   90.00
_cell.angle_gamma   90.00
#
_symmetry.space_group_name_H-M   'P 1'
#
loop_
_entity.id
_entity.type
_entity.pdbx_description
1 polymer ?
#
loop_
_entity_poly.entity_id
_entity_poly.type
_entity_poly.pdbx_seq_one_letter_code
_entity_poly.pdbx_strand_id
1 'polypeptide(L)'
;MKKTALYFGIFLAIIMLSVSCVQQSADVSKDIEKANKAFIEAFNQSNPDAVTACYTSNAKIFPANSKIIEGHEAINKYWSVGMTMGIKKVILETLSAIGYGNIAIEEGLYKLYADNDQLIDEGKYIVTWRKESAKWKIERDIWNTNSPSVATKYKTCENNFIAQLAASINFAKSKKVNPVEYGKYIGSLHANGWQPKDKDHLKYFMDGYKWNMNLFKNFRMETLEQSDSMVKAKTKADWTHLSAGEKFYGVDSVEMNEWLKAAWTVIADHLNLDYKQEQDGNWIVFTVSKK
;
A
#
# COMPACT_ATOMS: atom_id res chain seq x y z
N MET A 1 -21.32 -71.62 21.12
CA MET A 1 -22.28 -70.68 20.48
C MET A 1 -22.59 -69.44 21.32
N LYS A 2 -22.93 -69.53 22.61
CA LYS A 2 -23.26 -68.34 23.44
C LYS A 2 -22.12 -67.31 23.60
N LYS A 3 -20.86 -67.75 23.75
CA LYS A 3 -19.70 -66.84 23.86
C LYS A 3 -19.40 -66.09 22.55
N THR A 4 -19.59 -66.75 21.41
CA THR A 4 -19.36 -66.17 20.07
C THR A 4 -20.39 -65.08 19.74
N ALA A 5 -21.65 -65.28 20.13
CA ALA A 5 -22.70 -64.25 19.99
C ALA A 5 -22.47 -63.03 20.90
N LEU A 6 -21.91 -63.24 22.11
CA LEU A 6 -21.56 -62.15 23.04
C LEU A 6 -20.41 -61.29 22.49
N TYR A 7 -19.34 -61.90 21.97
CA TYR A 7 -18.22 -61.16 21.36
C TYR A 7 -18.64 -60.43 20.08
N PHE A 8 -19.52 -61.02 19.27
CA PHE A 8 -20.06 -60.37 18.08
C PHE A 8 -20.94 -59.16 18.42
N GLY A 9 -21.75 -59.25 19.48
CA GLY A 9 -22.54 -58.12 19.99
C GLY A 9 -21.69 -56.98 20.55
N ILE A 10 -20.61 -57.30 21.28
CA ILE A 10 -19.65 -56.30 21.79
C ILE A 10 -18.89 -55.62 20.64
N PHE A 11 -18.50 -56.38 19.60
CA PHE A 11 -17.81 -55.84 18.43
C PHE A 11 -18.72 -54.91 17.60
N LEU A 12 -20.00 -55.26 17.42
CA LEU A 12 -20.99 -54.38 16.77
C LEU A 12 -21.26 -53.10 17.58
N ALA A 13 -21.29 -53.18 18.91
CA ALA A 13 -21.47 -52.02 19.79
C ALA A 13 -20.25 -51.07 19.75
N ILE A 14 -19.02 -51.61 19.65
CA ILE A 14 -17.79 -50.81 19.50
C ILE A 14 -17.73 -50.11 18.13
N ILE A 15 -18.18 -50.78 17.06
CA ILE A 15 -18.29 -50.15 15.73
C ILE A 15 -19.32 -49.01 15.74
N MET A 16 -20.49 -49.20 16.37
CA MET A 16 -21.50 -48.13 16.48
C MET A 16 -21.05 -46.93 17.34
N LEU A 17 -20.18 -47.13 18.33
CA LEU A 17 -19.58 -46.05 19.13
C LEU A 17 -18.50 -45.26 18.37
N SER A 18 -17.89 -45.85 17.33
CA SER A 18 -16.86 -45.17 16.51
C SER A 18 -17.40 -44.25 15.42
N VAL A 19 -18.71 -44.25 15.14
CA VAL A 19 -19.36 -43.33 14.17
C VAL A 19 -19.64 -41.96 14.78
N SER A 20 -19.42 -41.79 16.10
CA SER A 20 -19.64 -40.52 16.77
C SER A 20 -18.45 -39.58 16.55
N CYS A 21 -18.67 -38.60 15.67
CA CYS A 21 -18.07 -37.25 15.64
C CYS A 21 -17.36 -36.87 14.33
N VAL A 22 -17.91 -37.26 13.17
CA VAL A 22 -17.73 -36.42 11.97
C VAL A 22 -18.85 -35.39 11.97
N GLN A 23 -18.55 -34.18 12.42
CA GLN A 23 -19.50 -33.09 12.39
C GLN A 23 -19.72 -32.67 10.93
N GLN A 24 -20.88 -33.05 10.36
CA GLN A 24 -21.18 -32.76 8.97
C GLN A 24 -21.21 -31.24 8.74
N SER A 25 -20.50 -30.80 7.70
CA SER A 25 -20.49 -29.41 7.28
C SER A 25 -21.86 -29.00 6.74
N ALA A 26 -22.30 -27.78 7.02
CA ALA A 26 -23.51 -27.19 6.46
C ALA A 26 -23.20 -25.83 5.83
N ASP A 27 -23.85 -25.51 4.72
CA ASP A 27 -23.87 -24.14 4.20
C ASP A 27 -24.72 -23.27 5.14
N VAL A 28 -24.08 -22.26 5.73
CA VAL A 28 -24.71 -21.33 6.67
C VAL A 28 -24.65 -19.88 6.16
N SER A 29 -24.38 -19.68 4.86
CA SER A 29 -24.15 -18.35 4.26
C SER A 29 -25.29 -17.38 4.56
N LYS A 30 -26.55 -17.81 4.41
CA LYS A 30 -27.73 -16.95 4.71
C LYS A 30 -27.85 -16.54 6.18
N ASP A 31 -27.46 -17.43 7.11
CA ASP A 31 -27.47 -17.11 8.54
C ASP A 31 -26.39 -16.08 8.88
N ILE A 32 -25.22 -16.21 8.24
CA ILE A 32 -24.08 -15.31 8.40
C ILE A 32 -24.36 -13.96 7.74
N GLU A 33 -24.92 -13.92 6.54
CA GLU A 33 -25.37 -12.67 5.88
C GLU A 33 -26.34 -11.89 6.79
N LYS A 34 -27.25 -12.59 7.47
CA LYS A 34 -28.16 -11.95 8.44
C LYS A 34 -27.42 -11.38 9.65
N ALA A 35 -26.38 -12.06 10.16
CA ALA A 35 -25.55 -11.56 11.24
C ALA A 35 -24.71 -10.35 10.79
N ASN A 36 -24.15 -10.39 9.58
CA ASN A 36 -23.42 -9.28 8.96
C ASN A 36 -24.28 -8.03 8.78
N LYS A 37 -25.58 -8.17 8.46
CA LYS A 37 -26.49 -7.01 8.42
C LYS A 37 -26.52 -6.24 9.74
N ALA A 38 -26.52 -6.94 10.88
CA ALA A 38 -26.48 -6.27 12.18
C ALA A 38 -25.16 -5.50 12.41
N PHE A 39 -24.03 -6.08 11.99
CA PHE A 39 -22.74 -5.39 12.03
C PHE A 39 -22.74 -4.15 11.14
N ILE A 40 -23.18 -4.29 9.88
CA ILE A 40 -23.23 -3.21 8.89
C ILE A 40 -24.11 -2.06 9.38
N GLU A 41 -25.30 -2.37 9.90
CA GLU A 41 -26.23 -1.37 10.44
C GLU A 41 -25.62 -0.62 11.63
N ALA A 42 -25.04 -1.35 12.58
CA ALA A 42 -24.36 -0.77 13.74
C ALA A 42 -23.19 0.13 13.34
N PHE A 43 -22.36 -0.33 12.40
CA PHE A 43 -21.21 0.43 11.92
C PHE A 43 -21.65 1.70 11.19
N ASN A 44 -22.61 1.60 10.27
CA ASN A 44 -23.10 2.73 9.46
C ASN A 44 -23.87 3.76 10.30
N GLN A 45 -24.35 3.39 11.50
CA GLN A 45 -24.91 4.29 12.49
C GLN A 45 -23.85 4.91 13.43
N SER A 46 -22.55 4.65 13.18
CA SER A 46 -21.44 5.07 14.04
C SER A 46 -21.60 4.60 15.50
N ASN A 47 -22.10 3.37 15.70
CA ASN A 47 -22.36 2.79 17.01
C ASN A 47 -21.35 1.66 17.35
N PRO A 48 -20.18 2.00 17.93
CA PRO A 48 -19.14 1.02 18.23
C PRO A 48 -19.56 -0.02 19.28
N ASP A 49 -20.47 0.33 20.20
CA ASP A 49 -20.98 -0.61 21.21
C ASP A 49 -21.82 -1.71 20.56
N ALA A 50 -22.70 -1.34 19.63
CA ALA A 50 -23.49 -2.29 18.85
C ALA A 50 -22.62 -3.15 17.92
N VAL A 51 -21.56 -2.57 17.31
CA VAL A 51 -20.56 -3.33 16.57
C VAL A 51 -19.86 -4.35 17.46
N THR A 52 -19.45 -3.94 18.66
CA THR A 52 -18.76 -4.81 19.62
C THR A 52 -19.65 -5.96 20.11
N ALA A 53 -20.96 -5.72 20.22
CA ALA A 53 -21.93 -6.75 20.60
C ALA A 53 -22.06 -7.90 19.59
N CYS A 54 -21.63 -7.70 18.33
CA CYS A 54 -21.53 -8.75 17.31
C CYS A 54 -20.40 -9.75 17.58
N TYR A 55 -19.45 -9.42 18.46
CA TYR A 55 -18.31 -10.27 18.79
C TYR A 55 -18.58 -11.17 20.01
N THR A 56 -17.94 -12.33 20.05
CA THR A 56 -17.86 -13.16 21.26
C THR A 56 -17.00 -12.48 22.33
N SER A 57 -17.13 -12.87 23.60
CA SER A 57 -16.29 -12.31 24.68
C SER A 57 -14.79 -12.61 24.51
N ASN A 58 -14.47 -13.71 23.81
CA ASN A 58 -13.10 -14.14 23.52
C ASN A 58 -12.64 -13.75 22.11
N ALA A 59 -13.30 -12.76 21.50
CA ALA A 59 -13.00 -12.37 20.13
C ALA A 59 -11.61 -11.74 19.97
N LYS A 60 -11.04 -11.93 18.78
CA LYS A 60 -9.81 -11.27 18.35
C LYS A 60 -9.97 -10.73 16.94
N ILE A 61 -9.45 -9.54 16.71
CA ILE A 61 -9.36 -8.96 15.36
C ILE A 61 -7.88 -8.84 14.96
N PHE A 62 -7.63 -8.94 13.66
CA PHE A 62 -6.29 -8.97 13.07
C PHE A 62 -6.14 -7.86 12.01
N PRO A 63 -6.17 -6.58 12.40
CA PRO A 63 -6.12 -5.49 11.43
C PRO A 63 -4.77 -5.43 10.72
N ALA A 64 -4.81 -5.05 9.44
CA ALA A 64 -3.61 -4.85 8.64
C ALA A 64 -2.61 -3.89 9.33
N ASN A 65 -1.32 -4.21 9.24
CA ASN A 65 -0.22 -3.39 9.79
C ASN A 65 -0.29 -3.14 11.31
N SER A 66 -0.95 -4.00 12.09
CA SER A 66 -1.07 -3.87 13.54
C SER A 66 -0.84 -5.19 14.28
N LYS A 67 -0.69 -5.12 15.61
CA LYS A 67 -0.70 -6.32 16.46
C LYS A 67 -2.14 -6.83 16.62
N ILE A 68 -2.29 -8.10 17.01
CA ILE A 68 -3.58 -8.69 17.35
C ILE A 68 -4.25 -7.85 18.45
N ILE A 69 -5.55 -7.60 18.29
CA ILE A 69 -6.39 -6.88 19.26
C ILE A 69 -7.40 -7.88 19.83
N GLU A 70 -7.53 -7.92 21.16
CA GLU A 70 -8.27 -8.96 21.88
C GLU A 70 -9.26 -8.36 22.89
N GLY A 71 -10.45 -8.94 22.96
CA GLY A 71 -11.48 -8.56 23.92
C GLY A 71 -12.32 -7.33 23.50
N HIS A 72 -13.52 -7.25 24.05
CA HIS A 72 -14.53 -6.25 23.66
C HIS A 72 -14.06 -4.80 23.80
N GLU A 73 -13.38 -4.45 24.90
CA GLU A 73 -12.93 -3.07 25.12
C GLU A 73 -11.96 -2.61 24.03
N ALA A 74 -10.97 -3.44 23.69
CA ALA A 74 -9.97 -3.10 22.69
C ALA A 74 -10.56 -3.11 21.26
N ILE A 75 -11.48 -4.03 20.98
CA ILE A 75 -12.21 -4.10 19.71
C ILE A 75 -13.12 -2.87 19.54
N ASN A 76 -13.85 -2.47 20.58
CA ASN A 76 -14.69 -1.28 20.58
C ASN A 76 -13.86 -0.03 20.26
N LYS A 77 -12.73 0.13 20.97
CA LYS A 77 -11.81 1.24 20.74
C LYS A 77 -11.30 1.26 19.30
N TYR A 78 -10.94 0.10 18.75
CA TYR A 78 -10.47 0.00 17.37
C TYR A 78 -11.53 0.50 16.37
N TRP A 79 -12.77 0.00 16.49
CA TRP A 79 -13.87 0.41 15.59
C TRP A 79 -14.24 1.87 15.77
N SER A 80 -14.25 2.37 17.01
CA SER A 80 -14.45 3.79 17.32
C SER A 80 -13.43 4.68 16.62
N VAL A 81 -12.15 4.32 16.67
CA VAL A 81 -11.08 5.06 15.98
C VAL A 81 -11.34 5.08 14.46
N GLY A 82 -11.67 3.93 13.86
CA GLY A 82 -12.03 3.86 12.43
C GLY A 82 -13.13 4.84 12.02
N MET A 83 -14.21 4.91 12.81
CA MET A 83 -15.32 5.84 12.58
C MET A 83 -14.89 7.30 12.72
N THR A 84 -14.09 7.63 13.75
CA THR A 84 -13.58 9.00 13.95
C THR A 84 -12.56 9.44 12.89
N MET A 85 -11.84 8.50 12.27
CA MET A 85 -10.93 8.78 11.15
C MET A 85 -11.65 8.97 9.80
N GLY A 86 -12.98 8.94 9.78
CA GLY A 86 -13.77 9.30 8.60
C GLY A 86 -14.32 8.13 7.79
N ILE A 87 -14.23 6.89 8.28
CA ILE A 87 -14.97 5.77 7.68
C ILE A 87 -16.45 5.91 8.08
N LYS A 88 -17.32 6.13 7.10
CA LYS A 88 -18.76 6.39 7.32
C LYS A 88 -19.65 5.21 7.02
N LYS A 89 -19.20 4.34 6.12
CA LYS A 89 -20.01 3.23 5.63
C LYS A 89 -19.16 2.02 5.31
N VAL A 90 -19.64 0.86 5.74
CA VAL A 90 -19.12 -0.46 5.39
C VAL A 90 -20.18 -1.23 4.58
N ILE A 91 -19.71 -1.96 3.58
CA ILE A 91 -20.48 -2.98 2.88
C ILE A 91 -19.70 -4.29 3.02
N LEU A 92 -20.40 -5.36 3.40
CA LEU A 92 -19.87 -6.72 3.45
C LEU A 92 -20.64 -7.59 2.47
N GLU A 93 -19.90 -8.38 1.69
CA GLU A 93 -20.44 -9.40 0.79
C GLU A 93 -19.90 -10.76 1.22
N THR A 94 -20.79 -11.65 1.65
CA THR A 94 -20.46 -13.03 1.99
C THR A 94 -20.33 -13.82 0.69
N LEU A 95 -19.15 -14.39 0.41
CA LEU A 95 -18.92 -15.26 -0.76
C LEU A 95 -19.30 -16.70 -0.44
N SER A 96 -18.93 -17.18 0.74
CA SER A 96 -19.33 -18.49 1.26
C SER A 96 -19.21 -18.54 2.77
N ALA A 97 -20.06 -19.35 3.43
CA ALA A 97 -19.86 -19.71 4.82
C ALA A 97 -20.18 -21.18 5.10
N ILE A 98 -19.22 -21.89 5.70
CA ILE A 98 -19.33 -23.31 6.01
C ILE A 98 -19.32 -23.51 7.52
N GLY A 99 -20.40 -24.09 8.03
CA GLY A 99 -20.62 -24.38 9.44
C GLY A 99 -20.22 -25.80 9.83
N TYR A 100 -19.60 -25.93 11.00
CA TYR A 100 -19.29 -27.19 11.69
C TYR A 100 -19.84 -27.10 13.12
N GLY A 101 -21.11 -27.46 13.28
CA GLY A 101 -21.79 -27.34 14.57
C GLY A 101 -21.99 -25.89 15.01
N ASN A 102 -21.30 -25.50 16.07
CA ASN A 102 -21.37 -24.15 16.64
C ASN A 102 -20.25 -23.23 16.15
N ILE A 103 -19.47 -23.65 15.17
CA ILE A 103 -18.44 -22.83 14.51
C ILE A 103 -18.79 -22.68 13.04
N ALA A 104 -18.47 -21.55 12.43
CA ALA A 104 -18.47 -21.42 10.98
C ALA A 104 -17.25 -20.65 10.50
N ILE A 105 -16.83 -20.88 9.26
CA ILE A 105 -15.80 -20.11 8.57
C ILE A 105 -16.47 -19.42 7.40
N GLU A 106 -16.31 -18.11 7.32
CA GLU A 106 -16.82 -17.25 6.27
C GLU A 106 -15.65 -16.67 5.45
N GLU A 107 -15.83 -16.64 4.15
CA GLU A 107 -15.02 -15.86 3.21
C GLU A 107 -15.88 -14.74 2.63
N GLY A 108 -15.33 -13.53 2.51
CA GLY A 108 -16.08 -12.42 1.96
C GLY A 108 -15.25 -11.25 1.49
N LEU A 109 -15.95 -10.25 0.93
CA LEU A 109 -15.40 -8.99 0.43
C LEU A 109 -15.94 -7.83 1.24
N TYR A 110 -15.13 -6.80 1.40
CA TYR A 110 -15.57 -5.55 2.04
C TYR A 110 -15.31 -4.34 1.15
N LYS A 111 -16.13 -3.31 1.34
CA LYS A 111 -15.90 -1.96 0.84
C LYS A 111 -16.11 -0.94 1.96
N LEU A 112 -15.19 0.01 2.08
CA LEU A 112 -15.23 1.11 3.04
C LEU A 112 -15.39 2.43 2.30
N TYR A 113 -16.29 3.27 2.79
CA TYR A 113 -16.60 4.56 2.20
C TYR A 113 -16.47 5.68 3.25
N ALA A 114 -16.00 6.83 2.79
CA ALA A 114 -16.05 8.09 3.53
C ALA A 114 -17.36 8.84 3.23
N ASP A 115 -17.43 10.12 3.62
CA ASP A 115 -18.55 10.99 3.27
C ASP A 115 -18.75 11.06 1.73
N ASN A 116 -19.98 11.39 1.31
CA ASN A 116 -20.39 11.47 -0.11
C ASN A 116 -20.18 10.17 -0.91
N ASP A 117 -20.25 8.99 -0.25
CA ASP A 117 -20.05 7.68 -0.87
C ASP A 117 -18.70 7.53 -1.61
N GLN A 118 -17.66 8.24 -1.16
CA GLN A 118 -16.31 8.07 -1.69
C GLN A 118 -15.72 6.74 -1.24
N LEU A 119 -15.44 5.83 -2.17
CA LEU A 119 -14.73 4.58 -1.88
C LEU A 119 -13.29 4.89 -1.44
N ILE A 120 -12.92 4.46 -0.22
CA ILE A 120 -11.59 4.72 0.37
C ILE A 120 -10.75 3.45 0.54
N ASP A 121 -11.41 2.29 0.64
CA ASP A 121 -10.74 1.00 0.67
C ASP A 121 -11.68 -0.12 0.24
N GLU A 122 -11.12 -1.18 -0.32
CA GLU A 122 -11.82 -2.44 -0.56
C GLU A 122 -10.86 -3.60 -0.40
N GLY A 123 -11.40 -4.77 -0.08
CA GLY A 123 -10.57 -5.93 0.19
C GLY A 123 -11.38 -7.19 0.42
N LYS A 124 -10.73 -8.15 1.08
CA LYS A 124 -11.27 -9.47 1.39
C LYS A 124 -11.02 -9.81 2.85
N TYR A 125 -11.88 -10.65 3.41
CA TYR A 125 -11.81 -11.08 4.79
C TYR A 125 -12.07 -12.58 4.93
N ILE A 126 -11.59 -13.12 6.05
CA ILE A 126 -12.01 -14.41 6.59
C ILE A 126 -12.48 -14.17 8.02
N VAL A 127 -13.66 -14.69 8.33
CA VAL A 127 -14.22 -14.62 9.68
C VAL A 127 -14.49 -16.02 10.20
N THR A 128 -14.05 -16.30 11.41
CA THR A 128 -14.55 -17.46 12.16
C THR A 128 -15.67 -16.99 13.09
N TRP A 129 -16.79 -17.70 13.04
CA TRP A 129 -17.99 -17.42 13.80
C TRP A 129 -18.19 -18.48 14.87
N ARG A 130 -18.79 -18.09 15.99
CA ARG A 130 -19.27 -18.99 17.04
C ARG A 130 -20.74 -18.76 17.32
N LYS A 131 -21.51 -19.84 17.45
CA LYS A 131 -22.92 -19.77 17.83
C LYS A 131 -23.06 -19.74 19.34
N GLU A 132 -23.52 -18.61 19.89
CA GLU A 132 -23.83 -18.40 21.31
C GLU A 132 -25.34 -18.17 21.46
N SER A 133 -26.02 -18.99 22.27
CA SER A 133 -27.48 -18.84 22.51
C SER A 133 -28.30 -18.66 21.22
N ALA A 134 -28.02 -19.50 20.22
CA ALA A 134 -28.61 -19.50 18.88
C ALA A 134 -28.29 -18.29 17.98
N LYS A 135 -27.39 -17.39 18.38
CA LYS A 135 -26.91 -16.26 17.56
C LYS A 135 -25.46 -16.49 17.13
N TRP A 136 -25.18 -16.25 15.86
CA TRP A 136 -23.81 -16.24 15.35
C TRP A 136 -23.12 -14.94 15.78
N LYS A 137 -21.90 -15.08 16.28
CA LYS A 137 -21.03 -13.99 16.69
C LYS A 137 -19.62 -14.17 16.16
N ILE A 138 -18.95 -13.06 15.90
CA ILE A 138 -17.61 -13.02 15.36
C ILE A 138 -16.62 -13.45 16.46
N GLU A 139 -15.80 -14.47 16.19
CA GLU A 139 -14.77 -14.95 17.12
C GLU A 139 -13.36 -14.58 16.65
N ARG A 140 -13.06 -14.72 15.36
CA ARG A 140 -11.80 -14.23 14.76
C ARG A 140 -12.14 -13.49 13.49
N ASP A 141 -11.55 -12.31 13.33
CA ASP A 141 -11.84 -11.42 12.21
C ASP A 141 -10.53 -10.92 11.61
N ILE A 142 -10.22 -11.37 10.40
CA ILE A 142 -9.03 -10.97 9.67
C ILE A 142 -9.41 -10.49 8.28
N TRP A 143 -8.90 -9.33 7.90
CA TRP A 143 -9.10 -8.74 6.59
C TRP A 143 -7.80 -8.16 6.06
N ASN A 144 -7.74 -8.02 4.74
CA ASN A 144 -6.65 -7.32 4.10
C ASN A 144 -7.16 -6.49 2.91
N THR A 145 -6.49 -5.37 2.70
CA THR A 145 -6.79 -4.44 1.61
C THR A 145 -6.33 -5.00 0.27
N ASN A 146 -7.10 -4.73 -0.79
CA ASN A 146 -6.66 -4.89 -2.19
C ASN A 146 -5.86 -3.67 -2.68
N SER A 147 -5.93 -2.56 -1.95
CA SER A 147 -5.15 -1.37 -2.27
C SER A 147 -3.66 -1.68 -2.16
N PRO A 148 -2.83 -1.27 -3.14
CA PRO A 148 -1.39 -1.47 -3.04
C PRO A 148 -0.86 -0.76 -1.80
N SER A 149 0.07 -1.41 -1.11
CA SER A 149 0.73 -0.81 0.06
C SER A 149 1.36 0.53 -0.31
N VAL A 150 1.53 1.42 0.67
CA VAL A 150 2.25 2.68 0.46
C VAL A 150 3.63 2.44 -0.15
N ALA A 151 4.37 1.43 0.31
CA ALA A 151 5.66 1.06 -0.26
C ALA A 151 5.57 0.60 -1.73
N THR A 152 4.52 -0.14 -2.10
CA THR A 152 4.23 -0.54 -3.48
C THR A 152 3.92 0.69 -4.35
N LYS A 153 3.07 1.60 -3.87
CA LYS A 153 2.74 2.86 -4.57
C LYS A 153 4.00 3.69 -4.84
N TYR A 154 4.90 3.81 -3.86
CA TYR A 154 6.20 4.47 -4.05
C TYR A 154 7.07 3.76 -5.10
N LYS A 155 7.21 2.43 -5.03
CA LYS A 155 8.00 1.69 -6.01
C LYS A 155 7.43 1.82 -7.43
N THR A 156 6.10 1.85 -7.56
CA THR A 156 5.42 2.12 -8.83
C THR A 156 5.75 3.52 -9.35
N CYS A 157 5.73 4.55 -8.50
CA CYS A 157 6.10 5.91 -8.89
C CYS A 157 7.55 5.99 -9.39
N GLU A 158 8.48 5.34 -8.70
CA GLU A 158 9.89 5.25 -9.12
C GLU A 158 10.06 4.54 -10.46
N ASN A 159 9.46 3.36 -10.60
CA ASN A 159 9.52 2.61 -11.86
C ASN A 159 8.92 3.43 -13.02
N ASN A 160 7.83 4.17 -12.77
CA ASN A 160 7.22 5.04 -13.76
C ASN A 160 8.14 6.21 -14.15
N PHE A 161 8.85 6.81 -13.20
CA PHE A 161 9.83 7.86 -13.50
C PHE A 161 10.95 7.33 -14.38
N ILE A 162 11.55 6.19 -14.03
CA ILE A 162 12.64 5.58 -14.82
C ILE A 162 12.11 5.15 -16.20
N ALA A 163 10.89 4.61 -16.28
CA ALA A 163 10.26 4.24 -17.54
C ALA A 163 10.03 5.47 -18.44
N GLN A 164 9.59 6.60 -17.88
CA GLN A 164 9.42 7.85 -18.62
C GLN A 164 10.75 8.39 -19.15
N LEU A 165 11.82 8.36 -18.34
CA LEU A 165 13.17 8.73 -18.77
C LEU A 165 13.66 7.83 -19.91
N ALA A 166 13.56 6.50 -19.74
CA ALA A 166 13.98 5.55 -20.76
C ALA A 166 13.18 5.70 -22.06
N ALA A 167 11.86 5.89 -21.95
CA ALA A 167 10.98 6.12 -23.10
C ALA A 167 11.33 7.41 -23.84
N SER A 168 11.62 8.49 -23.11
CA SER A 168 12.08 9.78 -23.67
C SER A 168 13.37 9.61 -24.48
N ILE A 169 14.37 8.92 -23.92
CA ILE A 169 15.65 8.64 -24.59
C ILE A 169 15.44 7.74 -25.82
N ASN A 170 14.66 6.67 -25.69
CA ASN A 170 14.36 5.76 -26.80
C ASN A 170 13.58 6.46 -27.92
N PHE A 171 12.65 7.36 -27.58
CA PHE A 171 11.94 8.17 -28.56
C PHE A 171 12.89 9.09 -29.31
N ALA A 172 13.78 9.81 -28.62
CA ALA A 172 14.81 10.64 -29.25
C ALA A 172 15.66 9.83 -30.25
N LYS A 173 16.14 8.66 -29.83
CA LYS A 173 16.88 7.71 -30.69
C LYS A 173 16.06 7.30 -31.92
N SER A 174 14.77 6.98 -31.74
CA SER A 174 13.88 6.60 -32.85
C SER A 174 13.70 7.71 -33.89
N LYS A 175 13.83 8.97 -33.47
CA LYS A 175 13.77 10.16 -34.34
C LYS A 175 15.14 10.60 -34.85
N LYS A 176 16.21 9.84 -34.56
CA LYS A 176 17.61 10.19 -34.87
C LYS A 176 18.03 11.54 -34.28
N VAL A 177 17.41 11.94 -33.16
CA VAL A 177 17.76 13.12 -32.37
C VAL A 177 18.72 12.69 -31.26
N ASN A 178 19.75 13.51 -30.98
CA ASN A 178 20.64 13.26 -29.85
C ASN A 178 19.83 13.30 -28.53
N PRO A 179 19.86 12.24 -27.70
CA PRO A 179 19.14 12.21 -26.43
C PRO A 179 19.45 13.39 -25.49
N VAL A 180 20.68 13.90 -25.50
CA VAL A 180 21.09 15.08 -24.69
C VAL A 180 20.35 16.34 -25.17
N GLU A 181 20.25 16.56 -26.48
CA GLU A 181 19.50 17.69 -27.05
C GLU A 181 17.99 17.56 -26.77
N TYR A 182 17.47 16.33 -26.83
CA TYR A 182 16.09 16.08 -26.43
C TYR A 182 15.85 16.33 -24.93
N GLY A 183 16.83 15.98 -24.08
CA GLY A 183 16.80 16.31 -22.65
C GLY A 183 16.77 17.81 -22.38
N LYS A 184 17.53 18.61 -23.14
CA LYS A 184 17.44 20.09 -23.07
C LYS A 184 16.05 20.60 -23.44
N TYR A 185 15.45 20.06 -24.51
CA TYR A 185 14.09 20.40 -24.92
C TYR A 185 13.07 20.08 -23.83
N ILE A 186 13.14 18.91 -23.22
CA ILE A 186 12.26 18.56 -22.10
C ILE A 186 12.51 19.49 -20.91
N GLY A 187 13.78 19.79 -20.59
CA GLY A 187 14.15 20.79 -19.59
C GLY A 187 13.52 22.16 -19.82
N SER A 188 13.44 22.63 -21.07
CA SER A 188 12.81 23.93 -21.39
C SER A 188 11.29 23.91 -21.19
N LEU A 189 10.62 22.79 -21.48
CA LEU A 189 9.20 22.62 -21.16
C LEU A 189 8.95 22.72 -19.65
N HIS A 190 9.81 22.09 -18.85
CA HIS A 190 9.71 22.13 -17.39
C HIS A 190 10.12 23.47 -16.78
N ALA A 191 11.09 24.17 -17.38
CA ALA A 191 11.58 25.48 -16.91
C ALA A 191 10.44 26.50 -16.78
N ASN A 192 9.41 26.43 -17.64
CA ASN A 192 8.22 27.27 -17.55
C ASN A 192 7.49 27.16 -16.20
N GLY A 193 7.59 26.02 -15.50
CA GLY A 193 7.04 25.84 -14.16
C GLY A 193 7.87 26.46 -13.02
N TRP A 194 9.10 26.90 -13.29
CA TRP A 194 10.01 27.48 -12.30
C TRP A 194 9.93 29.01 -12.33
N GLN A 195 8.94 29.56 -11.63
CA GLN A 195 8.66 31.00 -11.61
C GLN A 195 8.95 31.58 -10.20
N PRO A 196 10.22 31.86 -9.84
CA PRO A 196 10.54 32.45 -8.55
C PRO A 196 9.89 33.82 -8.39
N LYS A 197 9.31 34.09 -7.22
CA LYS A 197 8.78 35.43 -6.88
C LYS A 197 9.84 36.33 -6.26
N ASP A 198 10.86 35.73 -5.66
CA ASP A 198 11.94 36.43 -4.96
C ASP A 198 13.23 36.41 -5.77
N LYS A 199 14.14 37.35 -5.52
CA LYS A 199 15.42 37.48 -6.25
C LYS A 199 16.45 36.41 -5.90
N ASP A 200 16.23 35.62 -4.85
CA ASP A 200 17.17 34.56 -4.46
C ASP A 200 16.89 33.26 -5.23
N HIS A 201 17.26 33.29 -6.51
CA HIS A 201 17.04 32.16 -7.41
C HIS A 201 17.85 30.92 -7.03
N LEU A 202 19.02 31.10 -6.40
CA LEU A 202 19.83 29.98 -5.92
C LEU A 202 19.09 29.22 -4.83
N LYS A 203 18.57 29.92 -3.82
CA LYS A 203 17.73 29.30 -2.79
C LYS A 203 16.48 28.66 -3.38
N TYR A 204 15.78 29.36 -4.28
CA TYR A 204 14.59 28.83 -4.95
C TYR A 204 14.88 27.52 -5.72
N PHE A 205 15.98 27.48 -6.48
CA PHE A 205 16.41 26.27 -7.19
C PHE A 205 16.64 25.13 -6.21
N MET A 206 17.39 25.37 -5.13
CA MET A 206 17.74 24.35 -4.14
C MET A 206 16.51 23.80 -3.41
N ASP A 207 15.56 24.66 -3.04
CA ASP A 207 14.32 24.25 -2.39
C ASP A 207 13.42 23.45 -3.33
N GLY A 208 13.25 23.92 -4.57
CA GLY A 208 12.48 23.19 -5.60
C GLY A 208 13.12 21.86 -5.97
N TYR A 209 14.45 21.80 -6.04
CA TYR A 209 15.18 20.55 -6.30
C TYR A 209 14.93 19.55 -5.17
N LYS A 210 15.12 19.97 -3.90
CA LYS A 210 14.85 19.12 -2.73
C LYS A 210 13.40 18.64 -2.70
N TRP A 211 12.45 19.53 -2.99
CA TRP A 211 11.04 19.18 -3.01
C TRP A 211 10.73 18.10 -4.06
N ASN A 212 11.19 18.30 -5.30
CA ASN A 212 11.01 17.32 -6.38
C ASN A 212 11.67 15.98 -6.04
N MET A 213 12.88 16.00 -5.49
CA MET A 213 13.62 14.78 -5.22
C MET A 213 13.17 14.04 -3.95
N ASN A 214 12.56 14.73 -2.99
CA ASN A 214 11.96 14.11 -1.80
C ASN A 214 10.74 13.23 -2.12
N LEU A 215 10.19 13.30 -3.34
CA LEU A 215 9.11 12.43 -3.80
C LEU A 215 9.54 10.96 -3.94
N PHE A 216 10.84 10.70 -3.99
CA PHE A 216 11.39 9.38 -4.21
C PHE A 216 11.90 8.74 -2.92
N LYS A 217 11.84 7.40 -2.85
CA LYS A 217 12.22 6.67 -1.64
C LYS A 217 13.73 6.73 -1.44
N ASN A 218 14.11 6.77 -0.16
CA ASN A 218 15.50 6.81 0.28
C ASN A 218 16.32 7.96 -0.31
N PHE A 219 15.67 9.02 -0.81
CA PHE A 219 16.39 10.21 -1.22
C PHE A 219 17.22 10.74 -0.04
N ARG A 220 18.49 10.97 -0.33
CA ARG A 220 19.48 11.56 0.54
C ARG A 220 20.14 12.69 -0.21
N MET A 221 20.32 13.80 0.49
CA MET A 221 21.06 14.94 -0.02
C MET A 221 21.99 15.44 1.08
N GLU A 222 23.25 15.62 0.73
CA GLU A 222 24.28 16.13 1.63
C GLU A 222 24.90 17.37 0.97
N THR A 223 24.82 18.51 1.66
CA THR A 223 25.55 19.71 1.25
C THR A 223 27.03 19.50 1.54
N LEU A 224 27.87 19.65 0.51
CA LEU A 224 29.33 19.54 0.61
C LEU A 224 29.96 20.91 0.84
N GLU A 225 29.44 21.94 0.17
CA GLU A 225 29.91 23.32 0.28
C GLU A 225 28.73 24.27 0.04
N GLN A 226 28.68 25.39 0.77
CA GLN A 226 27.62 26.39 0.61
C GLN A 226 28.14 27.79 0.93
N SER A 227 27.76 28.73 0.07
CA SER A 227 27.99 30.17 0.20
C SER A 227 26.79 30.94 -0.35
N ASP A 228 26.83 32.28 -0.29
CA ASP A 228 25.79 33.13 -0.84
C ASP A 228 25.68 33.07 -2.37
N SER A 229 26.71 32.58 -3.06
CA SER A 229 26.76 32.51 -4.53
C SER A 229 26.80 31.08 -5.08
N MET A 230 26.93 30.05 -4.23
CA MET A 230 27.13 28.68 -4.69
C MET A 230 26.67 27.65 -3.66
N VAL A 231 26.09 26.55 -4.15
CA VAL A 231 25.86 25.32 -3.39
C VAL A 231 26.42 24.13 -4.15
N LYS A 232 27.30 23.37 -3.50
CA LYS A 232 27.77 22.06 -3.95
C LYS A 232 27.17 21.00 -3.04
N ALA A 233 26.51 20.01 -3.62
CA ALA A 233 25.86 18.94 -2.87
C ALA A 233 26.00 17.62 -3.61
N LYS A 234 25.80 16.53 -2.88
CA LYS A 234 25.63 15.19 -3.46
C LYS A 234 24.26 14.64 -3.12
N THR A 235 23.66 13.93 -4.05
CA THR A 235 22.36 13.28 -3.89
C THR A 235 22.43 11.80 -4.23
N LYS A 236 21.60 11.03 -3.55
CA LYS A 236 21.44 9.59 -3.79
C LYS A 236 19.97 9.25 -3.63
N ALA A 237 19.49 8.34 -4.45
CA ALA A 237 18.14 7.81 -4.33
C ALA A 237 18.02 6.44 -4.98
N ASP A 238 16.83 5.84 -4.89
CA ASP A 238 16.57 4.52 -5.45
C ASP A 238 16.58 4.47 -7.01
N TRP A 239 16.91 5.54 -7.74
CA TRP A 239 17.25 5.41 -9.18
C TRP A 239 18.74 5.59 -9.46
N THR A 240 19.51 6.12 -8.50
CA THR A 240 20.96 6.25 -8.62
C THR A 240 21.69 4.94 -8.36
N HIS A 241 20.96 3.87 -7.98
CA HIS A 241 21.48 2.51 -7.84
C HIS A 241 21.35 1.64 -9.09
N LEU A 242 20.78 2.13 -10.20
CA LEU A 242 20.83 1.42 -11.48
C LEU A 242 22.31 1.14 -11.76
N SER A 243 22.72 -0.11 -11.53
CA SER A 243 24.12 -0.44 -11.38
C SER A 243 24.86 -0.14 -12.69
N ALA A 244 26.14 0.19 -12.59
CA ALA A 244 26.98 0.38 -13.77
C ALA A 244 26.97 -0.93 -14.60
N GLY A 245 26.19 -0.95 -15.69
CA GLY A 245 26.03 -2.10 -16.60
C GLY A 245 24.59 -2.60 -16.78
N GLU A 246 23.64 -2.25 -15.90
CA GLU A 246 22.24 -2.64 -16.06
C GLU A 246 21.48 -1.66 -16.97
N LYS A 247 20.77 -2.20 -17.96
CA LYS A 247 19.89 -1.43 -18.85
C LYS A 247 18.44 -1.59 -18.42
N PHE A 248 17.76 -0.48 -18.24
CA PHE A 248 16.33 -0.45 -17.98
C PHE A 248 15.60 0.01 -19.25
N TYR A 249 14.72 -0.84 -19.79
CA TYR A 249 14.13 -0.65 -21.12
C TYR A 249 15.16 -0.31 -22.22
N GLY A 250 16.36 -0.91 -22.15
CA GLY A 250 17.43 -0.72 -23.13
C GLY A 250 18.27 0.55 -22.96
N VAL A 251 18.03 1.36 -21.92
CA VAL A 251 18.79 2.57 -21.59
C VAL A 251 19.59 2.35 -20.31
N ASP A 252 20.87 2.69 -20.31
CA ASP A 252 21.73 2.57 -19.12
C ASP A 252 21.73 3.83 -18.23
N SER A 253 22.30 3.70 -17.03
CA SER A 253 22.34 4.79 -16.05
C SER A 253 23.18 5.99 -16.48
N VAL A 254 24.18 5.80 -17.37
CA VAL A 254 25.00 6.90 -17.90
C VAL A 254 24.15 7.75 -18.85
N GLU A 255 23.42 7.12 -19.76
CA GLU A 255 22.51 7.82 -20.67
C GLU A 255 21.42 8.59 -19.91
N MET A 256 20.86 7.99 -18.86
CA MET A 256 19.87 8.67 -18.00
C MET A 256 20.47 9.87 -17.26
N ASN A 257 21.68 9.73 -16.73
CA ASN A 257 22.34 10.80 -15.98
C ASN A 257 22.72 11.99 -16.87
N GLU A 258 23.21 11.75 -18.08
CA GLU A 258 23.51 12.81 -19.04
C GLU A 258 22.24 13.52 -19.52
N TRP A 259 21.14 12.77 -19.72
CA TRP A 259 19.84 13.37 -20.03
C TRP A 259 19.33 14.26 -18.89
N LEU A 260 19.38 13.78 -17.64
CA LEU A 260 18.94 14.54 -16.46
C LEU A 260 19.80 15.79 -16.25
N LYS A 261 21.12 15.66 -16.41
CA LYS A 261 22.06 16.78 -16.37
C LYS A 261 21.71 17.85 -17.39
N ALA A 262 21.39 17.45 -18.62
CA ALA A 262 21.00 18.37 -19.68
C ALA A 262 19.72 19.13 -19.32
N ALA A 263 18.71 18.44 -18.79
CA ALA A 263 17.46 19.06 -18.36
C ALA A 263 17.67 20.06 -17.20
N TRP A 264 18.42 19.66 -16.15
CA TRP A 264 18.72 20.54 -15.01
C TRP A 264 19.55 21.75 -15.39
N THR A 265 20.45 21.61 -16.36
CA THR A 265 21.24 22.73 -16.89
C THR A 265 20.33 23.80 -17.48
N VAL A 266 19.33 23.41 -18.27
CA VAL A 266 18.37 24.36 -18.87
C VAL A 266 17.49 25.03 -17.81
N ILE A 267 17.07 24.30 -16.78
CA ILE A 267 16.28 24.86 -15.67
C ILE A 267 17.11 25.87 -14.87
N ALA A 268 18.38 25.55 -14.57
CA ALA A 268 19.26 26.49 -13.88
C ALA A 268 19.55 27.73 -14.72
N ASP A 269 19.80 27.57 -16.02
CA ASP A 269 20.03 28.66 -16.95
C ASP A 269 18.83 29.62 -17.04
N HIS A 270 17.60 29.08 -17.06
CA HIS A 270 16.36 29.85 -16.99
C HIS A 270 16.29 30.75 -15.73
N LEU A 271 16.89 30.31 -14.63
CA LEU A 271 16.95 31.05 -13.37
C LEU A 271 18.20 31.95 -13.26
N ASN A 272 18.96 32.13 -14.34
CA ASN A 272 20.23 32.84 -14.38
C ASN A 272 21.29 32.25 -13.42
N LEU A 273 21.35 30.93 -13.36
CA LEU A 273 22.32 30.16 -12.59
C LEU A 273 23.17 29.27 -13.51
N ASP A 274 24.35 28.90 -13.04
CA ASP A 274 25.17 27.84 -13.64
C ASP A 274 24.93 26.52 -12.91
N TYR A 275 24.91 25.41 -13.66
CA TYR A 275 24.74 24.06 -13.12
C TYR A 275 25.83 23.13 -13.67
N LYS A 276 26.45 22.35 -12.77
CA LYS A 276 27.41 21.29 -13.10
C LYS A 276 27.01 20.02 -12.36
N GLN A 277 27.20 18.87 -13.01
CA GLN A 277 26.88 17.56 -12.45
C GLN A 277 27.87 16.49 -12.92
N GLU A 278 28.23 15.60 -11.99
CA GLU A 278 29.05 14.41 -12.20
C GLU A 278 28.53 13.24 -11.34
N GLN A 279 28.88 12.02 -11.73
CA GLN A 279 28.52 10.82 -10.99
C GLN A 279 29.71 10.35 -10.14
N ASP A 280 29.46 10.06 -8.86
CA ASP A 280 30.43 9.51 -7.91
C ASP A 280 29.84 8.24 -7.26
N GLY A 281 30.13 7.08 -7.87
CA GLY A 281 29.53 5.82 -7.48
C GLY A 281 28.00 5.82 -7.63
N ASN A 282 27.29 5.65 -6.51
CA ASN A 282 25.82 5.73 -6.43
C ASN A 282 25.31 7.11 -6.00
N TRP A 283 26.19 8.11 -5.93
CA TRP A 283 25.86 9.50 -5.71
C TRP A 283 25.97 10.29 -7.00
N ILE A 284 25.14 11.33 -7.11
CA ILE A 284 25.26 12.38 -8.10
C ILE A 284 25.76 13.62 -7.36
N VAL A 285 26.94 14.11 -7.73
CA VAL A 285 27.50 15.35 -7.20
C VAL A 285 27.14 16.48 -8.16
N PHE A 286 26.58 17.56 -7.64
CA PHE A 286 26.24 18.72 -8.45
C PHE A 286 26.64 20.02 -7.75
N THR A 287 26.85 21.05 -8.57
CA THR A 287 27.15 22.41 -8.13
C THR A 287 26.21 23.36 -8.85
N VAL A 288 25.60 24.27 -8.10
CA VAL A 288 24.78 25.37 -8.62
C VAL A 288 25.38 26.68 -8.14
N SER A 289 25.59 27.62 -9.06
CA SER A 289 26.16 28.93 -8.70
C SER A 289 25.44 30.07 -9.42
N LYS A 290 25.48 31.26 -8.82
CA LYS A 290 25.09 32.50 -9.50
C LYS A 290 26.07 32.80 -10.63
N LYS A 291 25.55 33.33 -11.73
CA LYS A 291 26.34 33.90 -12.83
C LYS A 291 26.90 35.27 -12.47
#